data_AF-A0A969LYZ5-F1
#
_entry.id   AF-A0A969LYZ5-F1
#
_cell.length_a   1.000
_cell.length_b   1.000
_cell.length_c   1.000
_cell.angle_alpha   90.00
_cell.angle_beta   90.00
_cell.angle_gamma   90.00
#
_symmetry.space_group_name_H-M   'P 1'
#
loop_
_entity.id
_entity.type
_entity.pdbx_description
1 polymer ?
#
loop_
_entity_poly.entity_id
_entity_poly.type
_entity_poly.pdbx_seq_one_letter_code
_entity_poly.pdbx_strand_id
1 'polypeptide(L)'
;MALYTAGSFKSELNNRGWRLTPQRETILHIFQNLPSGNHLSAEDLYNLLKSRGEAISLSTIYRSLKLMARMGILRELELAEGHKHYEINQPYPHHHHHLVCVQCNKTIEFTNDSISKIGMKQAEKSALHLLDCQMTIHTVCHEALRMGWPSMISTNWTCSQAIAKPPIAKPPIEIQQITPEPDSSTEDSQNIR
;
A
#
# COMPACT_ATOMS: atom_id res chain seq x y z
N MET A 1 17.51 -5.03 -9.79
CA MET A 1 16.61 -6.08 -10.32
C MET A 1 16.01 -5.55 -11.61
N ALA A 2 16.15 -6.28 -12.72
CA ALA A 2 15.69 -5.83 -14.03
C ALA A 2 14.17 -5.56 -13.99
N LEU A 3 13.75 -4.42 -14.54
CA LEU A 3 12.34 -4.11 -14.76
C LEU A 3 11.74 -5.21 -15.65
N TYR A 4 10.79 -5.95 -15.10
CA TYR A 4 10.12 -7.03 -15.80
C TYR A 4 9.32 -6.46 -16.98
N THR A 5 9.66 -6.84 -18.22
CA THR A 5 8.72 -6.67 -19.33
C THR A 5 7.60 -7.69 -19.20
N ALA A 6 6.37 -7.36 -19.59
CA ALA A 6 5.22 -8.27 -19.46
C ALA A 6 5.46 -9.64 -20.11
N GLY A 7 6.21 -9.70 -21.22
CA GLY A 7 6.59 -10.95 -21.90
C GLY A 7 7.68 -11.76 -21.19
N SER A 8 8.69 -11.09 -20.61
CA SER A 8 9.75 -11.74 -19.82
C SER A 8 9.17 -12.34 -18.54
N PHE A 9 8.30 -11.59 -17.88
CA PHE A 9 7.60 -12.02 -16.67
C PHE A 9 6.71 -13.23 -16.93
N LYS A 10 5.85 -13.17 -17.95
CA LYS A 10 4.96 -14.29 -18.33
C LYS A 10 5.75 -15.57 -18.62
N SER A 11 6.90 -15.45 -19.29
CA SER A 11 7.76 -16.60 -19.60
C SER A 11 8.40 -17.19 -18.35
N GLU A 12 8.92 -16.35 -17.46
CA GLU A 12 9.51 -16.77 -16.19
C GLU A 12 8.48 -17.43 -15.25
N LEU A 13 7.27 -16.87 -15.19
CA LEU A 13 6.14 -17.44 -14.45
C LEU A 13 5.76 -18.81 -14.99
N ASN A 14 5.56 -18.93 -16.30
CA ASN A 14 5.22 -20.21 -16.92
C ASN A 14 6.33 -21.25 -16.70
N ASN A 15 7.61 -20.88 -16.81
CA ASN A 15 8.75 -21.77 -16.59
C ASN A 15 8.87 -22.29 -15.15
N ARG A 16 8.41 -21.50 -14.17
CA ARG A 16 8.35 -21.94 -12.77
C ARG A 16 7.15 -22.86 -12.48
N GLY A 17 6.30 -23.14 -13.48
CA GLY A 17 5.04 -23.88 -13.34
C GLY A 17 3.81 -23.01 -13.04
N TRP A 18 3.94 -21.69 -13.15
CA TRP A 18 2.93 -20.71 -12.74
C TRP A 18 2.18 -20.25 -13.97
N ARG A 19 1.20 -21.05 -14.39
CA ARG A 19 0.37 -20.72 -15.55
C ARG A 19 -0.32 -19.37 -15.31
N LEU A 20 0.07 -18.37 -16.09
CA LEU A 20 -0.57 -17.07 -16.10
C LEU A 20 -1.86 -17.18 -16.92
N THR A 21 -2.96 -17.56 -16.26
CA THR A 21 -4.29 -17.65 -16.87
C THR A 21 -4.85 -16.25 -17.12
N PRO A 22 -5.81 -16.07 -18.06
CA PRO A 22 -6.44 -14.77 -18.28
C PRO A 22 -6.97 -14.13 -16.99
N GLN A 23 -7.58 -14.92 -16.10
CA GLN A 23 -8.04 -14.46 -14.79
C GLN A 23 -6.90 -13.91 -13.91
N ARG A 24 -5.73 -14.55 -13.92
CA ARG A 24 -4.55 -14.06 -13.18
C ARG A 24 -3.94 -12.83 -13.83
N GLU A 25 -3.99 -12.72 -15.16
CA GLU A 25 -3.58 -11.50 -15.88
C GLU A 25 -4.48 -10.32 -15.48
N THR A 26 -5.80 -10.52 -15.46
CA THR A 26 -6.76 -9.49 -15.00
C THR A 26 -6.47 -9.05 -13.56
N ILE A 27 -6.26 -10.00 -12.64
CA ILE A 27 -5.95 -9.69 -11.24
C ILE A 27 -4.63 -8.91 -11.13
N LEU A 28 -3.57 -9.38 -11.79
CA LEU A 28 -2.27 -8.70 -11.79
C LEU A 28 -2.37 -7.28 -12.34
N HIS A 29 -3.10 -7.11 -13.44
CA HIS A 29 -3.30 -5.81 -14.07
C HIS A 29 -4.01 -4.82 -13.14
N ILE A 30 -4.96 -5.28 -12.32
CA ILE A 30 -5.59 -4.42 -11.31
C ILE A 30 -4.55 -3.90 -10.33
N PHE A 31 -3.71 -4.75 -9.74
CA PHE A 31 -2.68 -4.30 -8.78
C PHE A 31 -1.61 -3.40 -9.41
N GLN A 32 -1.23 -3.66 -10.67
CA GLN A 32 -0.27 -2.81 -11.40
C GLN A 32 -0.78 -1.38 -11.64
N ASN A 33 -2.10 -1.19 -11.65
CA ASN A 33 -2.73 0.10 -11.91
C ASN A 33 -3.44 0.67 -10.66
N LEU A 34 -3.21 0.09 -9.47
CA LEU A 34 -3.68 0.68 -8.24
C LEU A 34 -2.91 1.99 -7.97
N PRO A 35 -3.61 3.07 -7.58
CA PRO A 35 -2.93 4.27 -7.10
C PRO A 35 -2.00 3.95 -5.92
N SER A 36 -0.89 4.67 -5.80
CA SER A 36 0.00 4.56 -4.64
C SER A 36 -0.78 4.82 -3.35
N GLY A 37 -0.47 4.08 -2.29
CA GLY A 37 -1.16 4.14 -1.00
C GLY A 37 -2.40 3.28 -0.90
N ASN A 38 -2.90 2.77 -2.03
CA ASN A 38 -4.07 1.89 -2.05
C ASN A 38 -3.65 0.43 -2.05
N HIS A 39 -4.41 -0.34 -1.29
CA HIS A 39 -4.30 -1.78 -1.19
C HIS A 39 -5.71 -2.37 -1.27
N LEU A 40 -5.81 -3.63 -1.66
CA LEU A 40 -7.10 -4.32 -1.78
C LEU A 40 -7.08 -5.59 -0.95
N SER A 41 -8.16 -5.83 -0.22
CA SER A 41 -8.48 -7.17 0.26
C SER A 41 -8.94 -8.08 -0.89
N ALA A 42 -9.09 -9.37 -0.61
CA ALA A 42 -9.68 -10.30 -1.57
C ALA A 42 -11.15 -9.93 -1.88
N GLU A 43 -11.88 -9.45 -0.87
CA GLU A 43 -13.26 -8.99 -0.93
C GLU A 43 -13.39 -7.71 -1.75
N ASP A 44 -12.50 -6.73 -1.55
CA ASP A 44 -12.49 -5.48 -2.34
C ASP A 44 -12.23 -5.78 -3.81
N LEU A 45 -11.24 -6.65 -4.09
CA LEU A 45 -10.93 -7.08 -5.43
C LEU A 45 -12.11 -7.82 -6.07
N TYR A 46 -12.82 -8.66 -5.32
CA TYR A 46 -14.01 -9.34 -5.81
C TYR A 46 -15.13 -8.36 -6.15
N ASN A 47 -15.38 -7.37 -5.30
CA ASN A 47 -16.38 -6.34 -5.54
C ASN A 47 -16.03 -5.48 -6.75
N LEU A 48 -14.75 -5.12 -6.90
CA LEU A 48 -14.22 -4.38 -8.05
C LEU A 48 -14.34 -5.18 -9.36
N LEU A 49 -14.03 -6.47 -9.35
CA LEU A 49 -14.17 -7.33 -10.52
C LEU A 49 -15.64 -7.49 -10.91
N LYS A 50 -16.51 -7.69 -9.92
CA LYS A 50 -17.96 -7.78 -10.13
C LYS A 50 -18.53 -6.51 -10.75
N SER A 51 -18.11 -5.32 -10.30
CA SER A 51 -18.58 -4.05 -10.87
C SER A 51 -18.09 -3.82 -12.29
N ARG A 52 -16.96 -4.44 -12.68
CA ARG A 52 -16.43 -4.45 -14.06
C ARG A 52 -17.03 -5.55 -14.96
N GLY A 53 -17.95 -6.38 -14.44
CA GLY A 53 -18.54 -7.49 -15.18
C GLY A 53 -17.62 -8.71 -15.34
N GLU A 54 -16.50 -8.76 -14.61
CA GLU A 54 -15.53 -9.85 -14.66
C GLU A 54 -15.97 -11.01 -13.76
N ALA A 55 -16.23 -12.17 -14.36
CA ALA A 55 -16.71 -13.36 -13.64
C ALA A 55 -15.55 -14.17 -13.03
N ILE A 56 -14.95 -13.66 -11.95
CA ILE A 56 -13.90 -14.36 -11.19
C ILE A 56 -14.41 -14.67 -9.78
N SER A 57 -14.45 -15.95 -9.42
CA SER A 57 -14.88 -16.36 -8.08
C SER A 57 -13.92 -15.89 -6.99
N LEU A 58 -14.45 -15.60 -5.79
CA LEU A 58 -13.65 -15.24 -4.61
C LEU A 58 -12.60 -16.31 -4.27
N SER A 59 -12.92 -17.60 -4.43
CA SER A 59 -11.95 -18.69 -4.25
C SER A 59 -10.77 -18.63 -5.24
N THR A 60 -11.03 -18.24 -6.50
CA THR A 60 -9.96 -18.01 -7.49
C THR A 60 -9.11 -16.81 -7.12
N ILE A 61 -9.73 -15.74 -6.61
CA ILE A 61 -9.03 -14.54 -6.15
C ILE A 61 -8.07 -14.90 -5.01
N TYR A 62 -8.56 -15.53 -3.95
CA TYR A 62 -7.72 -15.95 -2.80
C TYR A 62 -6.53 -16.82 -3.23
N ARG A 63 -6.76 -17.82 -4.09
CA ARG A 63 -5.68 -18.69 -4.60
C ARG A 63 -4.67 -17.91 -5.44
N SER A 64 -5.12 -16.93 -6.21
CA SER A 64 -4.24 -16.10 -7.05
C SER A 64 -3.41 -15.13 -6.23
N LEU A 65 -4.03 -14.43 -5.27
CA LEU A 65 -3.35 -13.50 -4.35
C LEU A 65 -2.28 -14.22 -3.52
N LYS A 66 -2.64 -15.33 -2.87
CA LYS A 66 -1.69 -16.12 -2.06
C LYS A 66 -0.52 -16.64 -2.89
N LEU A 67 -0.80 -17.05 -4.12
CA LEU A 67 0.22 -17.49 -5.06
C LEU A 67 1.15 -16.31 -5.38
N MET A 68 0.63 -15.21 -5.90
CA MET A 68 1.41 -14.01 -6.26
C MET A 68 2.23 -13.46 -5.08
N ALA A 69 1.69 -13.46 -3.87
CA ALA A 69 2.40 -13.06 -2.66
C ALA A 69 3.57 -13.98 -2.33
N ARG A 70 3.37 -15.31 -2.36
CA ARG A 70 4.46 -16.30 -2.20
C ARG A 70 5.60 -16.10 -3.21
N MET A 71 5.27 -15.54 -4.35
CA MET A 71 6.20 -15.29 -5.44
C MET A 71 6.97 -13.98 -5.33
N GLY A 72 6.57 -13.11 -4.40
CA GLY A 72 7.07 -11.74 -4.31
C GLY A 72 6.56 -10.80 -5.40
N ILE A 73 5.47 -11.14 -6.11
CA ILE A 73 4.80 -10.21 -7.04
C ILE A 73 3.97 -9.20 -6.26
N LEU A 74 3.22 -9.70 -5.28
CA LEU A 74 2.42 -8.87 -4.39
C LEU A 74 3.08 -8.87 -3.02
N ARG A 75 2.96 -7.75 -2.30
CA ARG A 75 3.17 -7.74 -0.86
C ARG A 75 1.84 -7.97 -0.15
N GLU A 76 1.95 -8.52 1.04
CA GLU A 76 0.81 -8.75 1.92
C GLU A 76 0.93 -7.80 3.11
N LEU A 77 -0.16 -7.11 3.41
CA LEU A 77 -0.27 -6.20 4.54
C LEU A 77 -1.30 -6.76 5.51
N GLU A 78 -0.89 -6.89 6.77
CA GLU A 78 -1.82 -7.12 7.87
C GLU A 78 -2.26 -5.75 8.41
N LEU A 79 -3.49 -5.37 8.10
CA LEU A 79 -4.13 -4.16 8.61
C LEU A 79 -5.07 -4.52 9.77
N ALA A 80 -5.50 -3.52 10.54
CA ALA A 80 -6.26 -3.76 11.78
C ALA A 80 -7.66 -4.37 11.56
N GLU A 81 -8.15 -4.40 10.31
CA GLU A 81 -9.45 -4.98 9.93
C GLU A 81 -9.49 -6.52 9.93
N GLY A 82 -8.41 -7.19 10.32
CA GLY A 82 -8.37 -8.64 10.53
C GLY A 82 -8.35 -9.48 9.25
N HIS A 83 -8.24 -8.84 8.08
CA HIS A 83 -8.08 -9.51 6.80
C HIS A 83 -6.92 -8.92 6.00
N LYS A 84 -6.32 -9.76 5.16
CA LYS A 84 -5.09 -9.46 4.43
C LYS A 84 -5.37 -8.54 3.27
N HIS A 85 -4.58 -7.49 3.17
CA HIS A 85 -4.56 -6.57 2.05
C HIS A 85 -3.34 -6.85 1.19
N TYR A 86 -3.44 -6.53 -0.10
CA TYR A 86 -2.38 -6.77 -1.06
C TYR A 86 -2.09 -5.51 -1.85
N GLU A 87 -0.84 -5.38 -2.26
CA GLU A 87 -0.36 -4.33 -3.16
C GLU A 87 0.72 -4.90 -4.08
N ILE A 88 1.03 -4.20 -5.17
CA ILE A 88 2.12 -4.59 -6.05
C ILE A 88 3.47 -4.45 -5.35
N ASN A 89 4.31 -5.47 -5.42
CA ASN A 89 5.67 -5.38 -4.90
C ASN A 89 6.53 -4.55 -5.85
N GLN A 90 6.95 -3.37 -5.41
CA GLN A 90 7.72 -2.44 -6.22
C GLN A 90 9.21 -2.58 -5.91
N PRO A 91 10.08 -2.64 -6.94
CA PRO A 91 11.52 -2.69 -6.70
C PRO A 91 12.04 -1.31 -6.25
N TYR A 92 13.24 -1.30 -5.69
CA TYR A 92 13.99 -0.06 -5.48
C TYR A 92 14.06 0.80 -6.77
N PRO A 93 13.86 2.13 -6.69
CA PRO A 93 13.75 2.95 -5.49
C PRO A 93 12.31 3.12 -4.95
N HIS A 94 11.32 2.47 -5.56
CA HIS A 94 9.91 2.66 -5.24
C HIS A 94 9.43 1.78 -4.06
N HIS A 95 10.35 1.17 -3.32
CA HIS A 95 10.02 0.39 -2.13
C HIS A 95 9.60 1.31 -0.98
N HIS A 96 8.46 1.01 -0.37
CA HIS A 96 7.91 1.76 0.74
C HIS A 96 7.53 0.88 1.93
N HIS A 97 7.25 1.55 3.04
CA HIS A 97 6.80 1.01 4.30
C HIS A 97 5.50 1.72 4.70
N HIS A 98 4.81 1.23 5.74
CA HIS A 98 3.48 1.72 6.09
C HIS A 98 3.40 2.22 7.52
N LEU A 99 2.72 3.36 7.70
CA LEU A 99 2.10 3.76 8.97
C LEU A 99 0.61 3.43 8.88
N VAL A 100 0.10 2.64 9.82
CA VAL A 100 -1.31 2.19 9.83
C VAL A 100 -1.99 2.70 11.09
N CYS A 101 -3.07 3.46 10.94
CA CYS A 101 -3.89 3.86 12.07
C CYS A 101 -4.73 2.67 12.56
N VAL A 102 -4.57 2.27 13.82
CA VAL A 102 -5.30 1.10 14.39
C VAL A 102 -6.80 1.33 14.57
N GLN A 103 -7.28 2.57 14.37
CA GLN A 103 -8.68 2.92 14.59
C GLN A 103 -9.47 3.12 13.30
N CYS A 104 -8.92 3.87 12.36
CA CYS A 104 -9.60 4.19 11.10
C CYS A 104 -8.94 3.55 9.88
N ASN A 105 -7.91 2.72 10.07
CA ASN A 105 -7.17 2.01 9.02
C ASN A 105 -6.49 2.90 7.97
N LYS A 106 -6.51 4.23 8.19
CA LYS A 106 -5.75 5.18 7.38
C LYS A 106 -4.30 4.73 7.30
N THR A 107 -3.84 4.51 6.08
CA THR A 107 -2.50 4.03 5.76
C THR A 107 -1.72 5.16 5.10
N ILE A 108 -0.47 5.36 5.51
CA ILE A 108 0.46 6.32 4.90
C ILE A 108 1.72 5.59 4.49
N GLU A 109 2.13 5.77 3.25
CA GLU A 109 3.39 5.22 2.73
C GLU A 109 4.56 6.13 3.09
N PHE A 110 5.70 5.53 3.42
CA PHE A 110 6.96 6.25 3.62
C PHE A 110 8.16 5.43 3.12
N THR A 111 9.24 6.10 2.75
CA THR A 111 10.49 5.47 2.33
C THR A 111 11.58 5.71 3.37
N ASN A 112 12.41 4.70 3.63
CA ASN A 112 13.59 4.84 4.48
C ASN A 112 14.64 3.77 4.15
N ASP A 113 15.67 4.16 3.39
CA ASP A 113 16.77 3.27 3.00
C ASP A 113 17.48 2.61 4.18
N SER A 114 17.45 3.23 5.36
CA SER A 114 18.09 2.66 6.57
C SER A 114 17.44 1.35 6.97
N ILE A 115 16.13 1.19 6.77
CA ILE A 115 15.39 -0.04 7.08
C ILE A 115 15.88 -1.17 6.18
N SER A 116 15.94 -0.94 4.86
CA SER A 116 16.46 -1.90 3.89
C SER A 116 17.93 -2.26 4.17
N LYS A 117 18.77 -1.27 4.49
CA LYS A 117 20.19 -1.47 4.86
C LYS A 117 20.34 -2.34 6.11
N ILE A 118 19.50 -2.12 7.12
CA ILE A 118 19.48 -2.96 8.33
C ILE A 118 19.06 -4.38 7.96
N GLY A 119 17.98 -4.55 7.19
CA GLY A 119 17.50 -5.86 6.73
C GLY A 119 18.58 -6.65 5.99
N MET A 120 19.25 -6.02 5.01
CA MET A 120 20.37 -6.62 4.28
C MET A 120 21.49 -7.07 5.22
N LYS A 121 21.92 -6.19 6.12
CA LYS A 121 23.00 -6.49 7.07
C LYS A 121 22.66 -7.65 8.01
N GLN A 122 21.41 -7.77 8.45
CA GLN A 122 20.99 -8.88 9.32
C GLN A 122 20.90 -10.21 8.55
N ALA A 123 20.42 -10.18 7.31
CA ALA A 123 20.39 -11.36 6.44
C ALA A 123 21.81 -11.88 6.18
N GLU A 124 22.74 -11.00 5.80
CA GLU A 124 24.16 -11.34 5.59
C GLU A 124 24.80 -11.95 6.82
N LYS A 125 24.64 -11.31 7.99
CA LYS A 125 25.17 -11.83 9.27
C LYS A 125 24.64 -13.22 9.63
N SER A 126 23.44 -13.55 9.16
CA SER A 126 22.78 -14.82 9.43
C SER A 126 23.01 -15.85 8.31
N ALA A 127 23.81 -15.52 7.30
CA ALA A 127 24.01 -16.34 6.08
C ALA A 127 22.70 -16.68 5.35
N LEU A 128 21.76 -15.73 5.31
CA LEU A 128 20.48 -15.85 4.62
C LEU A 128 20.39 -14.85 3.46
N HIS A 129 19.60 -15.18 2.44
CA HIS A 129 19.26 -14.25 1.36
C HIS A 129 18.05 -13.40 1.73
N LEU A 130 18.18 -12.08 1.67
CA LEU A 130 17.05 -11.16 1.83
C LEU A 130 16.13 -11.27 0.62
N LEU A 131 14.90 -11.70 0.84
CA LEU A 131 13.86 -11.73 -0.20
C LEU A 131 13.02 -10.46 -0.22
N ASP A 132 12.73 -9.92 0.96
CA ASP A 132 11.95 -8.69 1.15
C ASP A 132 12.25 -8.08 2.53
N CYS A 133 12.01 -6.78 2.68
CA CYS A 133 12.14 -6.05 3.94
C CYS A 133 11.00 -5.03 4.08
N GLN A 134 9.88 -5.47 4.66
CA GLN A 134 8.73 -4.62 4.93
C GLN A 134 8.72 -4.16 6.39
N MET A 135 8.24 -2.95 6.63
CA MET A 135 8.00 -2.39 7.96
C MET A 135 6.59 -1.82 8.01
N THR A 136 5.84 -2.22 9.02
CA THR A 136 4.51 -1.68 9.30
C THR A 136 4.50 -1.16 10.72
N ILE A 137 4.23 0.14 10.88
CA ILE A 137 4.17 0.81 12.17
C ILE A 137 2.72 1.12 12.48
N HIS A 138 2.25 0.60 13.60
CA HIS A 138 0.89 0.84 14.08
C HIS A 138 0.83 2.15 14.88
N THR A 139 -0.14 3.00 14.52
CA THR A 139 -0.25 4.38 15.00
C THR A 139 -1.69 4.73 15.35
N VAL A 140 -1.92 5.92 15.92
CA VAL A 140 -3.25 6.54 16.02
C VAL A 140 -3.17 7.90 15.34
N CYS A 141 -4.02 8.14 14.33
CA CYS A 141 -4.00 9.39 13.57
C CYS A 141 -4.76 10.52 14.32
N HIS A 142 -4.55 11.77 13.90
CA HIS A 142 -5.22 12.93 14.50
C HIS A 142 -6.74 12.88 14.45
N GLU A 143 -7.31 12.30 13.39
CA GLU A 143 -8.76 12.15 13.26
C GLU A 143 -9.31 11.20 14.32
N ALA A 144 -8.66 10.04 14.51
CA ALA A 144 -9.02 9.09 15.57
C ALA A 144 -8.91 9.74 16.96
N LEU A 145 -7.86 10.52 17.22
CA LEU A 145 -7.71 11.28 18.48
C LEU A 145 -8.85 12.29 18.66
N ARG A 146 -9.25 13.00 17.60
CA ARG A 146 -10.38 13.96 17.65
C ARG A 146 -11.72 13.27 17.90
N MET A 147 -11.89 12.04 17.43
CA MET A 147 -13.06 11.21 17.71
C MET A 147 -13.05 10.60 19.13
N GLY A 148 -12.06 10.94 19.96
CA GLY A 148 -11.95 10.46 21.34
C GLY A 148 -11.32 9.08 21.46
N TRP A 149 -10.59 8.62 20.43
CA TRP A 149 -9.97 7.30 20.44
C TRP A 149 -8.50 7.31 20.84
N PRO A 150 -8.08 6.30 21.61
CA PRO A 150 -8.93 5.50 22.50
C PRO A 150 -9.20 6.30 23.77
N SER A 151 -10.41 6.21 24.29
CA SER A 151 -10.78 6.81 25.59
C SER A 151 -9.93 6.29 26.76
N MET A 152 -9.17 5.23 26.52
CA MET A 152 -8.28 4.53 27.45
C MET A 152 -6.80 4.95 27.32
N ILE A 153 -6.40 5.67 26.26
CA ILE A 153 -5.02 6.18 26.16
C ILE A 153 -4.95 7.49 26.94
N SER A 154 -4.15 7.47 28.02
CA SER A 154 -3.83 8.67 28.78
C SER A 154 -3.18 9.73 27.88
N THR A 155 -3.42 11.01 28.16
CA THR A 155 -2.80 12.14 27.44
C THR A 155 -1.27 12.16 27.53
N ASN A 156 -0.70 11.41 28.46
CA ASN A 156 0.74 11.22 28.64
C ASN A 156 1.26 9.88 28.13
N TRP A 157 0.44 9.11 27.39
CA TRP A 157 0.85 7.81 26.87
C TRP A 157 2.03 7.96 25.92
N THR A 158 2.98 7.05 26.09
CA THR A 158 4.12 6.88 25.20
C THR A 158 4.20 5.41 24.82
N CYS A 159 4.62 5.14 23.60
CA CYS A 159 4.92 3.78 23.18
C CYS A 159 5.91 3.14 24.17
N SER A 160 5.61 1.94 24.67
CA SER A 160 6.48 1.22 25.62
C SER A 160 7.83 0.83 25.02
N GLN A 161 7.92 0.83 23.69
CA GLN A 161 9.15 0.59 22.92
C GLN A 161 9.88 1.88 22.53
N ALA A 162 9.40 3.06 22.95
CA ALA A 162 10.08 4.31 22.68
C ALA A 162 11.38 4.39 23.48
N ILE A 163 12.51 4.38 22.77
CA ILE A 163 13.86 4.42 23.36
C ILE A 163 14.15 5.76 24.06
N ALA A 164 13.37 6.81 23.77
CA ALA A 164 13.34 8.07 24.50
C ALA A 164 11.94 8.69 24.42
N LYS A 165 11.51 9.36 25.50
CA LYS A 165 10.21 10.07 25.58
C LYS A 165 10.23 11.28 24.63
N PRO A 166 9.34 11.41 23.61
CA PRO A 166 9.17 12.67 22.90
C PRO A 166 7.92 13.41 23.38
N PRO A 167 7.92 14.75 23.41
CA PRO A 167 6.73 15.52 23.71
C PRO A 167 5.76 15.40 22.54
N ILE A 168 4.53 14.93 22.77
CA ILE A 168 3.46 15.15 21.81
C ILE A 168 3.02 16.61 21.97
N ALA A 169 3.78 17.54 21.36
CA ALA A 169 3.24 18.85 21.06
C ALA A 169 2.20 18.65 19.94
N LYS A 170 0.98 19.17 20.15
CA LYS A 170 -0.02 19.26 19.06
C LYS A 170 0.66 19.90 17.84
N PRO A 171 0.52 19.34 16.62
CA PRO A 171 0.96 20.08 15.45
C PRO A 171 0.14 21.37 15.34
N PRO A 172 0.73 22.48 14.88
CA PRO A 172 -0.04 23.63 14.45
C PRO A 172 -1.03 23.17 13.38
N ILE A 173 -2.27 23.66 13.46
CA ILE A 173 -3.25 23.45 12.41
C ILE A 173 -2.78 24.29 11.22
N GLU A 174 -2.06 23.69 10.28
CA GLU A 174 -1.90 24.28 8.96
C GLU A 174 -3.20 24.05 8.18
N ILE A 175 -4.01 25.11 8.15
CA ILE A 175 -5.08 25.25 7.17
C ILE A 175 -4.38 25.28 5.82
N GLN A 176 -4.51 24.21 5.03
CA GLN A 176 -4.17 24.26 3.61
C GLN A 176 -4.95 25.42 3.00
N GLN A 177 -4.24 26.52 2.72
CA GLN A 177 -4.75 27.55 1.83
C GLN A 177 -4.91 26.90 0.47
N ILE A 178 -6.14 26.49 0.18
CA ILE A 178 -6.60 26.25 -1.18
C ILE A 178 -6.44 27.60 -1.88
N THR A 179 -5.34 27.79 -2.60
CA THR A 179 -5.27 28.84 -3.62
C THR A 179 -6.23 28.41 -4.72
N PRO A 180 -7.29 29.18 -5.04
CA PRO A 180 -8.13 28.86 -6.18
C PRO A 180 -7.28 28.97 -7.45
N GLU A 181 -7.33 27.94 -8.30
CA GLU A 181 -6.83 28.05 -9.67
C GLU A 181 -7.57 29.18 -10.40
N PRO A 182 -6.87 30.01 -11.20
CA PRO A 182 -7.54 31.04 -11.98
C PRO A 182 -8.44 30.39 -13.04
N ASP A 183 -9.72 30.76 -12.96
CA ASP A 183 -10.80 30.41 -13.85
C ASP A 183 -10.45 30.74 -15.31
N SER A 184 -10.11 29.75 -16.12
CA SER A 184 -9.89 29.92 -17.56
C SER A 184 -11.21 29.74 -18.31
N SER A 185 -12.16 30.65 -18.08
CA SER A 185 -13.38 30.74 -18.90
C SER A 185 -13.89 32.17 -19.02
N THR A 186 -13.23 32.96 -19.87
CA THR A 186 -13.77 34.06 -20.69
C THR A 186 -12.59 34.43 -21.61
N GLU A 187 -12.65 34.33 -22.93
CA GLU A 187 -13.41 35.18 -23.84
C GLU A 187 -13.47 34.49 -25.21
N ASP A 188 -14.67 34.25 -25.75
CA ASP A 188 -14.87 34.25 -27.21
C ASP A 188 -16.34 34.56 -27.47
N SER A 189 -16.66 35.85 -27.50
CA SER A 189 -17.95 36.39 -27.93
C SER A 189 -17.76 37.84 -28.36
N GLN A 190 -17.24 38.02 -29.58
CA GLN A 190 -17.41 39.17 -30.48
C GLN A 190 -16.79 38.69 -31.80
N ASN A 191 -17.52 38.49 -32.90
CA ASN A 191 -18.18 39.57 -33.61
C ASN A 191 -19.23 39.02 -34.60
N ILE A 192 -20.41 39.64 -34.57
CA ILE A 192 -21.42 39.58 -35.62
C ILE A 192 -21.10 40.72 -36.59
N ARG A 193 -20.69 40.41 -37.82
CA ARG A 193 -21.09 41.09 -39.06
C ARG A 193 -20.49 40.39 -40.28
#